data_AF-F8FNQ3-F1
#
_entry.id   AF-F8FNQ3-F1
#
_cell.length_a   1.000
_cell.length_b   1.000
_cell.length_c   1.000
_cell.angle_alpha   90.00
_cell.angle_beta   90.00
_cell.angle_gamma   90.00
#
_symmetry.space_group_name_H-M   'P 1'
#
loop_
_entity.id
_entity.type
_entity.pdbx_description
1 polymer ?
#
loop_
_entity_poly.entity_id
_entity_poly.type
_entity_poly.pdbx_seq_one_letter_code
_entity_poly.pdbx_strand_id
1 'polypeptide(L)'
;MKAEPSGPLKSRAEGDSLRCTLKVAAWERSDAPPEDPGETVALVIGTAGSGGAEIRVQYEEADYEEHKRSLVVQRAVKEAMKRVQLELQNHLGS
;
A
#
# COMPACT_ATOMS: atom_id res chain seq x y z
N MET A 1 -7.52 39.58 -3.87
CA MET A 1 -8.16 38.26 -3.82
C MET A 1 -8.66 37.91 -5.22
N LYS A 2 -8.01 36.96 -5.89
CA LYS A 2 -8.58 36.13 -6.98
C LYS A 2 -7.75 34.86 -7.02
N ALA A 3 -8.38 33.72 -6.72
CA ALA A 3 -7.78 32.40 -6.80
C ALA A 3 -8.26 31.75 -8.10
N GLU A 4 -7.32 31.34 -8.94
CA GLU A 4 -7.49 30.42 -10.06
C GLU A 4 -6.20 29.59 -10.18
N PRO A 5 -6.22 28.43 -10.82
CA PRO A 5 -7.15 27.31 -10.65
C PRO A 5 -6.40 26.11 -10.05
N SER A 6 -7.11 25.22 -9.37
CA SER A 6 -6.60 23.90 -8.95
C SER A 6 -6.39 23.03 -10.18
N GLY A 7 -5.27 23.23 -10.88
CA GLY A 7 -4.78 22.32 -11.92
C GLY A 7 -4.26 21.02 -11.31
N PRO A 8 -4.16 19.94 -12.11
CA PRO A 8 -3.60 18.67 -11.63
C PRO A 8 -2.18 18.90 -11.11
N LEU A 9 -1.89 18.34 -9.94
CA LEU A 9 -0.59 18.42 -9.27
C LEU A 9 0.50 18.01 -10.26
N LYS A 10 1.35 18.97 -10.63
CA LYS A 10 2.50 18.77 -11.50
C LYS A 10 3.41 17.71 -10.87
N SER A 11 3.57 16.59 -11.56
CA SER A 11 4.65 15.64 -11.37
C SER A 11 5.98 16.36 -11.55
N ARG A 12 6.61 16.76 -10.46
CA ARG A 12 7.96 17.31 -10.46
C ARG A 12 8.92 16.16 -10.19
N ALA A 13 9.53 15.67 -11.25
CA ALA A 13 10.57 14.67 -11.20
C ALA A 13 11.83 15.25 -10.51
N GLU A 14 12.21 14.68 -9.38
CA GLU A 14 13.54 14.81 -8.78
C GLU A 14 14.00 13.40 -8.38
N GLY A 15 14.78 12.77 -9.27
CA GLY A 15 15.37 11.43 -9.11
C GLY A 15 14.38 10.28 -9.31
N ASP A 16 14.75 9.26 -10.10
CA ASP A 16 13.99 8.02 -10.40
C ASP A 16 13.63 7.19 -9.16
N SER A 17 12.77 7.73 -8.30
CA SER A 17 12.26 7.04 -7.12
C SER A 17 10.79 6.72 -7.33
N LEU A 18 10.50 5.48 -7.71
CA LEU A 18 9.13 4.98 -7.79
C LEU A 18 8.64 4.69 -6.37
N ARG A 19 7.51 5.27 -6.00
CA ARG A 19 6.79 4.92 -4.78
C ARG A 19 5.41 4.41 -5.12
N CYS A 20 5.10 3.20 -4.70
CA CYS A 20 3.74 2.65 -4.74
C CYS A 20 3.25 2.39 -3.32
N THR A 21 1.94 2.44 -3.11
CA THR A 21 1.34 2.27 -1.79
C THR A 21 0.02 1.55 -1.93
N LEU A 22 -0.19 0.52 -1.09
CA LEU A 22 -1.40 -0.29 -1.07
C LEU A 22 -1.99 -0.30 0.33
N LYS A 23 -3.24 0.16 0.44
CA LYS A 23 -4.03 0.07 1.67
C LYS A 23 -4.59 -1.34 1.77
N VAL A 24 -4.42 -1.96 2.93
CA VAL A 24 -4.91 -3.29 3.23
C VAL A 24 -6.12 -3.15 4.13
N ALA A 25 -7.27 -3.53 3.60
CA ALA A 25 -8.44 -3.87 4.41
C ALA A 25 -8.55 -5.39 4.45
N ALA A 26 -8.92 -5.94 5.59
CA ALA A 26 -9.03 -7.38 5.79
C ALA A 26 -10.33 -7.69 6.51
N TRP A 27 -11.08 -8.65 5.97
CA TRP A 27 -12.37 -9.07 6.50
C TRP A 27 -12.48 -10.59 6.40
N GLU A 28 -13.25 -11.19 7.29
CA GLU A 28 -13.54 -12.62 7.18
C GLU A 28 -14.36 -12.90 5.91
N ARG A 29 -14.05 -14.02 5.25
CA ARG A 29 -14.71 -14.38 4.01
C ARG A 29 -16.17 -14.77 4.30
N SER A 30 -17.11 -13.89 4.00
CA SER A 30 -18.53 -14.18 3.89
C SER A 30 -18.93 -14.50 2.44
N ASP A 31 -20.08 -15.15 2.24
CA ASP A 31 -20.63 -15.48 0.91
C ASP A 31 -20.95 -14.24 0.05
N ALA A 32 -21.06 -13.07 0.68
CA ALA A 32 -21.17 -11.78 0.01
C ALA A 32 -19.93 -10.92 0.35
N PRO A 33 -19.34 -10.19 -0.62
CA PRO A 33 -18.38 -9.14 -0.31
C PRO A 33 -19.01 -8.17 0.69
N PRO A 34 -18.28 -7.75 1.73
CA PRO A 34 -18.84 -6.79 2.68
C PRO A 34 -19.16 -5.48 1.93
N GLU A 35 -20.35 -4.93 2.18
CA GLU A 35 -20.78 -3.66 1.58
C GLU A 35 -19.87 -2.50 2.00
N ASP A 36 -19.28 -2.61 3.18
CA ASP A 36 -18.19 -1.78 3.68
C ASP A 36 -16.96 -2.67 3.88
N PRO A 37 -15.89 -2.54 3.07
CA PRO A 37 -14.69 -3.38 3.16
C PRO A 37 -13.96 -3.27 4.50
N GLY A 38 -14.41 -2.41 5.41
CA GLY A 38 -13.89 -2.26 6.75
C GLY A 38 -12.73 -1.26 6.81
N GLU A 39 -12.22 -1.09 8.02
CA GLU A 39 -11.11 -0.17 8.28
C GLU A 39 -9.79 -0.70 7.70
N THR A 40 -8.91 0.23 7.30
CA THR A 40 -7.59 -0.14 6.79
C THR A 40 -6.73 -0.62 7.96
N VAL A 41 -6.35 -1.89 7.94
CA VAL A 41 -5.52 -2.53 8.99
C VAL A 41 -4.03 -2.38 8.74
N ALA A 42 -3.60 -2.04 7.52
CA ALA A 42 -2.19 -1.81 7.23
C ALA A 42 -1.97 -0.98 5.97
N LEU A 43 -0.81 -0.34 5.90
CA LEU A 43 -0.30 0.33 4.72
C LEU A 43 0.98 -0.35 4.24
N VAL A 44 0.96 -0.92 3.04
CA VAL A 44 2.17 -1.46 2.40
C VAL A 44 2.73 -0.42 1.45
N ILE A 45 4.01 -0.07 1.61
CA ILE A 45 4.70 0.94 0.83
C ILE A 45 5.88 0.28 0.14
N GLY A 46 5.93 0.38 -1.20
CA GLY A 46 7.09 0.03 -1.99
C GLY A 46 7.83 1.28 -2.43
N THR A 47 9.15 1.28 -2.28
CA THR A 47 10.03 2.33 -2.78
C THR A 47 11.16 1.70 -3.57
N ALA A 48 11.32 2.09 -4.84
CA ALA A 48 12.46 1.73 -5.69
C ALA A 48 13.24 2.99 -6.03
N GLY A 49 14.58 2.91 -5.98
CA GLY A 49 15.47 3.98 -6.38
C GLY A 49 16.85 3.42 -6.79
N SER A 50 17.81 4.31 -6.98
CA SER A 50 19.17 3.96 -7.45
C SER A 50 19.93 2.97 -6.56
N GLY A 51 19.57 2.86 -5.27
CA GLY A 51 20.15 1.91 -4.32
C GLY A 51 19.43 0.57 -4.19
N GLY A 52 18.37 0.33 -4.97
CA GLY A 52 17.56 -0.88 -4.93
C GLY A 52 16.10 -0.62 -4.55
N ALA A 53 15.38 -1.70 -4.20
CA ALA A 53 13.97 -1.66 -3.82
C ALA A 53 13.78 -2.05 -2.35
N GLU A 54 12.88 -1.37 -1.66
CA GLU A 54 12.44 -1.73 -0.32
C GLU A 54 10.91 -1.83 -0.25
N ILE A 55 10.41 -2.67 0.65
CA ILE A 55 8.99 -2.77 0.98
C ILE A 55 8.86 -2.60 2.49
N ARG A 56 8.02 -1.66 2.91
CA ARG A 56 7.69 -1.39 4.31
C ARG A 56 6.21 -1.63 4.55
N VAL A 57 5.87 -2.07 5.76
CA VAL A 57 4.49 -2.17 6.22
C VAL A 57 4.32 -1.29 7.45
N GLN A 58 3.30 -0.45 7.45
CA GLN A 58 2.93 0.42 8.58
C GLN A 58 1.57 -0.01 9.11
N TYR A 59 1.42 0.09 10.42
CA TYR A 59 0.21 -0.25 11.18
C TYR A 59 -0.05 0.86 12.20
N GLU A 60 -1.31 1.06 12.58
CA GLU A 60 -1.59 1.62 13.90
C GLU A 60 -1.35 0.56 14.98
N GLU A 61 -1.19 0.97 16.25
CA GLU A 61 -0.85 0.05 17.33
C GLU A 61 -1.92 -1.04 17.52
N ALA A 62 -3.21 -0.67 17.45
CA ALA A 62 -4.31 -1.60 17.56
C ALA A 62 -4.34 -2.61 16.40
N ASP A 63 -4.08 -2.15 15.18
CA ASP A 63 -4.05 -3.01 14.00
C ASP A 63 -2.84 -3.94 13.98
N TYR A 64 -1.72 -3.53 14.58
CA TYR A 64 -0.56 -4.40 14.73
C TYR A 64 -0.84 -5.56 15.68
N GLU A 65 -1.58 -5.32 16.77
CA GLU A 65 -2.06 -6.40 17.64
C GLU A 65 -2.99 -7.35 16.89
N GLU A 66 -3.89 -6.82 16.07
CA GLU A 66 -4.79 -7.61 15.23
C GLU A 66 -4.01 -8.42 14.19
N HIS A 67 -3.01 -7.83 13.52
CA HIS A 67 -2.12 -8.53 12.59
C HIS A 67 -1.44 -9.73 13.25
N LYS A 68 -0.98 -9.61 14.50
CA LYS A 68 -0.34 -10.75 15.20
C LYS A 68 -1.31 -11.89 15.48
N ARG A 69 -2.61 -11.60 15.65
CA ARG A 69 -3.63 -12.57 16.09
C ARG A 69 -4.45 -13.16 14.93
N SER A 70 -4.66 -12.39 13.86
CA SER A 70 -5.55 -12.74 12.76
C SER A 70 -4.80 -13.25 11.53
N LEU A 71 -5.01 -14.53 11.20
CA LEU A 71 -4.47 -15.14 9.98
C LEU A 71 -5.01 -14.47 8.71
N VAL A 72 -6.21 -13.89 8.76
CA VAL A 72 -6.82 -13.18 7.64
C VAL A 72 -6.03 -11.90 7.35
N VAL A 73 -5.75 -11.10 8.38
CA VAL A 73 -4.95 -9.88 8.27
C VAL A 73 -3.53 -10.20 7.80
N GLN A 74 -2.89 -11.23 8.36
CA GLN A 74 -1.56 -11.66 7.93
C GLN A 74 -1.51 -12.04 6.44
N ARG A 75 -2.52 -12.78 5.96
CA ARG A 75 -2.62 -13.16 4.55
C ARG A 75 -2.84 -11.96 3.65
N ALA A 76 -3.74 -11.06 4.03
CA ALA A 76 -4.04 -9.85 3.27
C ALA A 76 -2.79 -8.95 3.13
N VAL A 77 -2.06 -8.72 4.23
CA VAL A 77 -0.78 -7.98 4.19
C VAL A 77 0.24 -8.69 3.31
N LYS A 78 0.38 -10.02 3.41
CA LYS A 78 1.32 -10.78 2.59
C LYS A 78 0.99 -10.70 1.09
N GLU A 79 -0.28 -10.72 0.73
CA GLU A 79 -0.72 -10.53 -0.66
C GLU A 79 -0.44 -9.12 -1.16
N ALA A 80 -0.70 -8.10 -0.34
CA ALA A 80 -0.38 -6.72 -0.63
C ALA A 80 1.13 -6.52 -0.88
N MET A 81 1.98 -7.10 -0.02
CA MET A 81 3.44 -7.10 -0.21
C MET A 81 3.86 -7.76 -1.52
N LYS A 82 3.25 -8.89 -1.91
CA LYS A 82 3.55 -9.54 -3.20
C LYS A 82 3.18 -8.66 -4.39
N ARG A 83 2.04 -7.98 -4.35
CA ARG A 83 1.61 -7.05 -5.42
C ARG A 83 2.58 -5.89 -5.56
N VAL A 84 2.96 -5.28 -4.44
CA VAL A 84 3.97 -4.22 -4.39
C VAL A 84 5.31 -4.72 -4.91
N GLN A 85 5.74 -5.92 -4.51
CA GLN A 85 6.98 -6.52 -5.00
C GLN A 85 6.97 -6.69 -6.52
N LEU A 86 5.88 -7.18 -7.09
CA LEU A 86 5.74 -7.36 -8.54
C LEU A 86 5.80 -6.02 -9.28
N GLU A 87 5.13 -4.99 -8.76
CA GLU A 87 5.22 -3.62 -9.29
C GLU A 87 6.66 -3.09 -9.30
N LEU A 88 7.39 -3.27 -8.19
CA LEU A 88 8.79 -2.84 -8.09
C LEU A 88 9.69 -3.62 -9.05
N GLN A 89 9.50 -4.93 -9.20
CA GLN A 89 10.25 -5.77 -10.14
C GLN A 89 9.99 -5.38 -11.60
N ASN A 90 8.72 -5.16 -11.96
CA ASN A 90 8.35 -4.71 -13.29
C ASN A 90 8.99 -3.36 -13.64
N HIS A 91 9.11 -2.47 -12.65
CA HIS A 91 9.74 -1.17 -12.84
C HIS A 91 11.27 -1.25 -12.97
N LEU A 92 11.92 -2.11 -12.19
CA LEU A 92 13.38 -2.22 -12.17
C LEU A 92 13.96 -3.04 -13.33
N GLY A 93 13.12 -3.73 -14.11
CA GLY A 93 13.54 -4.57 -15.23
C GLY A 93 14.24 -5.83 -14.73
N SER A 94 13.47 -6.92 -14.58
CA SER A 94 13.91 -8.25 -14.12
C SER A 94 15.31 -8.67 -14.56
#